data_AF-A0A8T0CGB8-F1
#
_entry.id   AF-A0A8T0CGB8-F1
#
_cell.length_a   1.000
_cell.length_b   1.000
_cell.length_c   1.000
_cell.angle_alpha   90.00
_cell.angle_beta   90.00
_cell.angle_gamma   90.00
#
_symmetry.space_group_name_H-M   'P 1'
#
loop_
_entity.id
_entity.type
_entity.pdbx_description
1 polymer ?
#
loop_
_entity_poly.entity_id
_entity_poly.type
_entity_poly.pdbx_seq_one_letter_code
_entity_poly.pdbx_strand_id
1 'polypeptide(L)'
;MVEESDLRKYLEKWDKTYWPTYKVLDVLQKVFYRSNPAREAFVEMCADEYVQKMTFDSYLYKTVVPGNPLDDLKLAVNTIGSLVRANALRKEMQKL
;
A
#
# COMPACT_ATOMS: atom_id res chain seq x y z
N MET A 1 -16.46 16.53 32.44
CA MET A 1 -15.20 15.76 32.51
C MET A 1 -15.27 14.72 31.41
N VAL A 2 -14.16 14.37 30.77
CA VAL A 2 -14.15 13.32 29.73
C VAL A 2 -13.93 11.98 30.42
N GLU A 3 -14.83 11.03 30.19
CA GLU A 3 -14.77 9.70 30.81
C GLU A 3 -14.22 8.66 29.83
N GLU A 4 -13.81 7.50 30.35
CA GLU A 4 -13.30 6.39 29.52
C GLU A 4 -14.31 5.96 28.43
N SER A 5 -15.60 6.03 28.73
CA SER A 5 -16.66 5.69 27.77
C SER A 5 -16.73 6.65 26.57
N ASP A 6 -16.31 7.91 26.74
CA ASP A 6 -16.26 8.88 25.65
C ASP A 6 -15.09 8.57 24.70
N LEU A 7 -13.94 8.15 25.26
CA LEU A 7 -12.78 7.71 24.49
C LEU A 7 -13.11 6.47 23.65
N ARG A 8 -13.82 5.49 24.21
CA ARG A 8 -14.21 4.27 23.49
C ARG A 8 -15.11 4.59 22.28
N LYS A 9 -16.09 5.49 22.45
CA LYS A 9 -16.96 5.94 21.35
C LYS A 9 -16.18 6.69 20.27
N TYR A 10 -15.20 7.50 20.67
CA TYR A 10 -14.32 8.20 19.73
C TYR A 10 -13.47 7.19 18.95
N LEU A 11 -12.79 6.27 19.63
CA LEU A 11 -11.94 5.25 19.01
C LEU A 11 -12.73 4.36 18.05
N GLU A 12 -13.95 3.95 18.39
CA GLU A 12 -14.80 3.17 17.48
C GLU A 12 -15.06 3.92 16.16
N LYS A 13 -15.37 5.23 16.22
CA LYS A 13 -15.57 6.05 15.03
C LYS A 13 -14.25 6.22 14.26
N TRP A 14 -13.17 6.48 14.97
CA TRP A 14 -11.83 6.65 14.38
C TRP A 14 -11.37 5.39 13.66
N ASP A 15 -11.49 4.22 14.28
CA ASP A 15 -11.13 2.93 13.70
C ASP A 15 -11.97 2.68 12.45
N LYS A 16 -13.28 2.88 12.50
CA LYS A 16 -14.14 2.72 11.30
C LYS A 16 -13.71 3.60 10.14
N THR A 17 -13.24 4.82 10.41
CA THR A 17 -12.81 5.76 9.37
C THR A 17 -11.40 5.47 8.84
N TYR A 18 -10.43 5.20 9.72
CA TYR A 18 -9.01 5.21 9.36
C TYR A 18 -8.33 3.84 9.36
N TRP A 19 -8.95 2.82 9.97
CA TRP A 19 -8.39 1.47 9.99
C TRP A 19 -8.00 0.95 8.59
N PRO A 20 -8.81 1.15 7.52
CA PRO A 20 -8.41 0.72 6.18
C PRO A 20 -7.11 1.37 5.70
N THR A 21 -6.93 2.67 5.97
CA THR A 21 -5.72 3.42 5.62
C THR A 21 -4.48 2.82 6.28
N TYR A 22 -4.53 2.60 7.60
CA TYR A 22 -3.39 2.03 8.30
C TYR A 22 -3.12 0.58 7.90
N LYS A 23 -4.16 -0.19 7.54
CA LYS A 23 -3.99 -1.56 7.03
C LYS A 23 -3.30 -1.60 5.68
N VAL A 24 -3.65 -0.71 4.75
CA VAL A 24 -2.94 -0.61 3.46
C VAL A 24 -1.47 -0.26 3.68
N LEU A 25 -1.17 0.73 4.53
CA LEU A 25 0.22 1.11 4.83
C LEU A 25 1.02 -0.04 5.45
N ASP A 26 0.44 -0.79 6.39
CA ASP A 26 1.06 -1.97 6.99
C ASP A 26 1.35 -3.07 5.96
N VAL A 27 0.43 -3.30 5.01
CA VAL A 27 0.65 -4.25 3.91
C VAL A 27 1.78 -3.79 2.99
N LEU A 28 1.79 -2.52 2.57
CA LEU A 28 2.86 -1.96 1.73
C LEU A 28 4.22 -2.11 2.43
N GLN A 29 4.29 -1.80 3.73
CA GLN A 29 5.50 -1.97 4.52
C GLN A 29 5.95 -3.44 4.55
N LYS A 30 5.04 -4.35 4.89
CA LYS A 30 5.34 -5.79 4.93
C LYS A 30 5.83 -6.29 3.58
N VAL A 31 5.18 -5.93 2.48
CA VAL A 31 5.56 -6.46 1.16
C VAL A 31 6.89 -5.87 0.69
N PHE A 32 7.03 -4.56 0.70
CA PHE A 32 8.08 -3.88 -0.06
C PHE A 32 9.35 -3.58 0.74
N TYR A 33 9.28 -3.50 2.07
CA TYR A 33 10.43 -3.10 2.89
C TYR A 33 11.31 -4.27 3.35
N ARG A 34 11.05 -5.49 2.84
CA ARG A 34 11.74 -6.73 3.22
C ARG A 34 13.10 -6.95 2.55
N SER A 35 13.34 -6.39 1.37
CA SER A 35 14.59 -6.59 0.62
C SER A 35 14.80 -5.50 -0.43
N ASN A 36 16.02 -5.35 -0.95
CA ASN A 36 16.30 -4.39 -2.03
C ASN A 36 15.45 -4.63 -3.29
N PRO A 37 15.31 -5.87 -3.82
CA PRO A 37 14.43 -6.11 -4.97
C PRO A 37 12.97 -5.71 -4.72
N ALA A 38 12.46 -5.92 -3.51
CA ALA A 38 11.11 -5.52 -3.16
C ALA A 38 10.98 -3.99 -3.12
N ARG A 39 12.01 -3.27 -2.65
CA ARG A 39 12.03 -1.79 -2.70
C ARG A 39 12.10 -1.26 -4.12
N GLU A 40 12.87 -1.89 -5.01
CA GLU A 40 12.90 -1.50 -6.43
C GLU A 40 11.54 -1.73 -7.11
N ALA A 41 10.88 -2.87 -6.84
CA ALA A 41 9.54 -3.13 -7.34
C ALA A 41 8.49 -2.12 -6.82
N PHE A 42 8.68 -1.59 -5.61
CA PHE A 42 7.85 -0.52 -5.08
C PHE A 42 8.04 0.80 -5.85
N VAL A 43 9.28 1.16 -6.17
CA VAL A 43 9.58 2.34 -7.00
C VAL A 43 8.96 2.20 -8.40
N GLU A 44 9.07 1.02 -9.02
CA GLU A 44 8.43 0.72 -10.31
C GLU A 44 6.90 0.89 -10.22
N MET A 45 6.26 0.37 -9.17
CA MET A 45 4.83 0.53 -8.93
C MET A 45 4.42 2.01 -8.79
N CYS A 46 5.23 2.84 -8.13
CA CYS A 46 4.95 4.27 -7.97
C CYS A 46 4.98 5.07 -9.28
N ALA A 47 5.55 4.53 -10.35
CA ALA A 47 5.55 5.18 -11.66
C ALA A 47 4.18 5.12 -12.38
N ASP A 48 3.28 4.24 -11.93
CA ASP A 48 1.95 4.07 -12.51
C ASP A 48 1.01 5.26 -12.18
N GLU A 49 0.35 5.83 -13.19
CA GLU A 49 -0.53 7.00 -13.04
C GLU A 49 -1.71 6.75 -12.11
N TYR A 50 -2.27 5.53 -12.12
CA TYR A 50 -3.35 5.17 -11.22
C TYR A 50 -2.85 5.14 -9.77
N VAL A 51 -1.67 4.56 -9.53
CA VAL A 51 -1.03 4.59 -8.20
C VAL A 51 -0.79 6.01 -7.72
N GLN A 52 -0.31 6.89 -8.59
CA GLN A 52 -0.08 8.30 -8.25
C GLN A 52 -1.39 8.98 -7.87
N LYS A 53 -2.44 8.85 -8.70
CA LYS A 53 -3.76 9.41 -8.42
C LYS A 53 -4.30 8.93 -7.07
N MET A 54 -4.32 7.61 -6.84
CA MET A 54 -4.81 7.03 -5.59
C MET A 54 -3.99 7.50 -4.38
N THR A 55 -2.68 7.67 -4.54
CA THR A 55 -1.79 8.18 -3.50
C THR A 55 -2.10 9.64 -3.18
N PHE A 56 -2.24 10.50 -4.20
CA PHE A 56 -2.55 11.92 -4.00
C PHE A 56 -3.95 12.11 -3.40
N ASP A 57 -4.96 11.41 -3.92
CA ASP A 57 -6.32 11.52 -3.39
C ASP A 57 -6.35 11.02 -1.93
N SER A 58 -5.72 9.88 -1.64
CA SER A 58 -5.64 9.37 -0.26
C SER A 58 -4.83 10.28 0.66
N TYR A 59 -3.80 10.95 0.14
CA TYR A 59 -3.02 11.94 0.89
C TYR A 59 -3.84 13.20 1.20
N LEU A 60 -4.67 13.68 0.27
CA LEU A 60 -5.48 14.88 0.47
C LEU A 60 -6.64 14.61 1.42
N TYR A 61 -7.36 13.49 1.24
CA TYR A 61 -8.54 13.16 2.04
C TYR A 61 -8.21 12.38 3.32
N LYS A 62 -6.96 11.97 3.52
CA LYS A 62 -6.45 11.21 4.69
C LYS A 62 -7.15 9.87 4.93
N THR A 63 -7.85 9.37 3.92
CA THR A 63 -8.50 8.06 3.89
C THR A 63 -8.08 7.32 2.63
N VAL A 64 -8.03 6.00 2.66
CA VAL A 64 -7.95 5.23 1.41
C VAL A 64 -9.19 5.53 0.59
N VAL A 65 -8.95 6.15 -0.56
CA VAL A 65 -10.00 6.49 -1.51
C VAL A 65 -10.48 5.20 -2.16
N PRO A 66 -11.79 5.01 -2.36
CA PRO A 66 -12.29 3.84 -3.08
C PRO A 66 -11.78 3.87 -4.52
N GLY A 67 -10.95 2.87 -4.86
CA GLY A 67 -10.41 2.67 -6.19
C GLY A 67 -11.45 2.11 -7.17
N ASN A 68 -11.09 2.07 -8.44
CA ASN A 68 -11.83 1.30 -9.42
C ASN A 68 -11.40 -0.17 -9.29
N PRO A 69 -12.30 -1.13 -9.01
CA PRO A 69 -11.93 -2.54 -8.82
C PRO A 69 -11.13 -3.16 -9.97
N LEU A 70 -11.37 -2.72 -11.21
CA LEU A 70 -10.63 -3.21 -12.38
C LEU A 70 -9.19 -2.69 -12.40
N ASP A 71 -8.98 -1.45 -11.99
CA ASP A 71 -7.65 -0.84 -11.98
C ASP A 71 -6.84 -1.31 -10.75
N ASP A 72 -7.51 -1.56 -9.61
CA ASP A 72 -6.91 -2.23 -8.44
C ASP A 72 -6.42 -3.64 -8.79
N LEU A 73 -7.21 -4.40 -9.55
CA LEU A 73 -6.83 -5.75 -9.99
C LEU A 73 -5.63 -5.71 -10.96
N LYS A 74 -5.65 -4.79 -11.94
CA LYS A 74 -4.51 -4.58 -12.85
C LYS A 74 -3.24 -4.22 -12.08
N LEU A 75 -3.36 -3.31 -11.12
CA LEU A 75 -2.25 -2.90 -10.27
C LEU A 75 -1.67 -4.09 -9.48
N ALA A 76 -2.54 -4.92 -8.88
CA ALA A 76 -2.11 -6.11 -8.16
C ALA A 76 -1.32 -7.08 -9.06
N VAL A 77 -1.81 -7.32 -10.28
CA VAL A 77 -1.14 -8.18 -11.27
C VAL A 77 0.22 -7.59 -11.69
N ASN A 78 0.28 -6.31 -12.02
CA ASN A 78 1.52 -5.62 -12.42
C ASN A 78 2.56 -5.63 -11.29
N THR A 79 2.10 -5.44 -10.05
CA THR A 79 2.95 -5.48 -8.85
C THR A 79 3.54 -6.86 -8.61
N ILE A 80 2.73 -7.92 -8.72
CA ILE A 80 3.21 -9.31 -8.61
C ILE A 80 4.22 -9.60 -9.73
N GLY A 81 3.93 -9.19 -10.96
CA GLY A 81 4.86 -9.32 -12.09
C GLY A 81 6.21 -8.65 -11.83
N SER A 82 6.19 -7.42 -11.31
CA SER A 82 7.41 -6.66 -10.98
C SER A 82 8.22 -7.33 -9.87
N LEU A 83 7.57 -7.83 -8.82
CA LEU A 83 8.23 -8.59 -7.75
C LEU A 83 8.86 -9.89 -8.25
N VAL A 84 8.18 -10.64 -9.13
CA VAL A 84 8.73 -11.87 -9.72
C VAL A 84 9.96 -11.55 -10.58
N ARG A 85 9.88 -10.51 -11.43
CA ARG A 85 11.02 -10.05 -12.25
C ARG A 85 12.21 -9.61 -11.40
N ALA A 86 11.98 -8.80 -10.39
CA ALA A 86 13.04 -8.29 -9.51
C ALA A 86 13.76 -9.45 -8.78
N ASN A 87 13.02 -10.47 -8.34
CA ASN A 87 13.61 -11.67 -7.73
C ASN A 87 14.36 -12.55 -8.73
N ALA A 88 13.87 -12.68 -9.96
CA ALA A 88 14.56 -13.42 -11.02
C ALA A 88 15.89 -12.75 -11.41
N LEU A 89 15.89 -11.44 -11.61
CA LEU A 89 17.10 -10.65 -11.90
C LEU A 89 18.14 -10.78 -10.79
N ARG A 90 17.72 -10.71 -9.52
CA ARG A 90 18.60 -10.95 -8.38
C ARG A 90 19.26 -12.33 -8.43
N LYS A 91 18.50 -13.38 -8.78
CA LYS A 91 19.03 -14.75 -8.86
C LYS A 91 20.09 -14.89 -9.96
N GLU A 92 19.89 -14.24 -11.12
CA GLU A 92 20.90 -14.25 -12.19
C GLU A 92 22.15 -13.45 -11.81
N MET A 93 22.00 -12.28 -11.19
CA MET A 93 23.15 -11.50 -10.70
C MET A 93 23.99 -12.24 -9.66
N GLN A 94 23.40 -13.10 -8.83
CA GLN A 94 24.13 -13.90 -7.85
C GLN A 94 24.94 -15.06 -8.47
N LYS A 95 24.72 -15.40 -9.75
CA LYS A 95 25.48 -16.44 -10.45
C LYS A 95 26.74 -15.89 -11.15
N LEU A 96 26.82 -14.57 -11.31
CA LEU A 96 28.00 -13.85 -11.80
C LEU A 96 28.99 -13.64 -10.65
#